data_AF-A0AA46WY47-F1
#
_entry.id   AF-A0AA46WY47-F1
#
_cell.length_a   1.000
_cell.length_b   1.000
_cell.length_c   1.000
_cell.angle_alpha   90.00
_cell.angle_beta   90.00
_cell.angle_gamma   90.00
#
_symmetry.space_group_name_H-M   'P 1'
#
loop_
_entity.id
_entity.type
_entity.pdbx_description
1 polymer ?
#
loop_
_entity_poly.entity_id
_entity_poly.type
_entity_poly.pdbx_seq_one_letter_code
_entity_poly.pdbx_strand_id
1 'polypeptide(L)'
;MGDIVRQGAVAFVAEVLARGGRAEPIPGQRDVRVRGADGSERVVRVCSTASDPWLARRRDGIPAADGGGVSHWVFVDLAPEVPAFYVVDADDIEGGIEEEVALWLADRPGRTPTGSHPIQRSNVVHGQDNWDLLGLDVVKDPRHDATPVPAAAVRVERPAAPAVTDPETDDERLAVVADIGGYRVQGRLDQASGTLEITRGPMEGRRFPDAAAAAQALATFFDDPETVPDADAFWRSEILR
;
A
#
# COMPACT_ATOMS: atom_id res chain seq x y z
N MET A 1 5.65 -9.62 3.92
CA MET A 1 5.23 -8.27 4.35
C MET A 1 6.36 -7.50 5.04
N GLY A 2 7.00 -8.01 6.09
CA GLY A 2 8.07 -7.29 6.81
C GLY A 2 9.32 -6.93 5.99
N ASP A 3 9.56 -7.64 4.88
CA ASP A 3 10.67 -7.38 3.98
C ASP A 3 10.46 -6.09 3.14
N ILE A 4 9.26 -5.87 2.58
CA ILE A 4 8.92 -4.66 1.81
C ILE A 4 9.01 -3.40 2.68
N VAL A 5 8.54 -3.47 3.93
CA VAL A 5 8.62 -2.33 4.87
C VAL A 5 10.07 -1.98 5.16
N ARG A 6 10.90 -3.00 5.43
CA ARG A 6 12.33 -2.80 5.66
C ARG A 6 13.04 -2.27 4.41
N GLN A 7 12.80 -2.85 3.25
CA GLN A 7 13.40 -2.43 1.98
C GLN A 7 13.04 -0.98 1.64
N GLY A 8 11.78 -0.59 1.83
CA GLY A 8 11.32 0.78 1.62
C GLY A 8 12.01 1.77 2.54
N ALA A 9 12.14 1.45 3.83
CA ALA A 9 12.86 2.29 4.79
C ALA A 9 14.36 2.40 4.45
N VAL A 10 15.00 1.30 4.05
CA VAL A 10 16.41 1.31 3.62
C VAL A 10 16.61 2.16 2.37
N ALA A 11 15.73 2.00 1.37
CA ALA A 11 15.76 2.78 0.14
C ALA A 11 15.56 4.28 0.43
N PHE A 12 14.62 4.62 1.30
CA PHE A 12 14.39 5.99 1.73
C PHE A 12 15.61 6.60 2.43
N VAL A 13 16.21 5.90 3.40
CA VAL A 13 17.40 6.41 4.11
C VAL A 13 18.57 6.64 3.14
N ALA A 14 18.80 5.71 2.21
CA ALA A 14 19.84 5.85 1.20
C ALA A 14 19.59 7.07 0.29
N GLU A 15 18.34 7.29 -0.11
CA GLU A 15 17.94 8.41 -0.96
C GLU A 15 18.08 9.77 -0.24
N VAL A 16 17.72 9.84 1.05
CA VAL A 16 17.95 11.04 1.88
C VAL A 16 19.43 11.39 1.97
N LEU A 17 20.30 10.40 2.19
CA LEU A 17 21.76 10.61 2.25
C LEU A 17 22.32 11.10 0.92
N ALA A 18 21.87 10.54 -0.20
CA ALA A 18 22.28 10.96 -1.55
C ALA A 18 21.85 12.39 -1.90
N ARG A 19 20.87 12.94 -1.18
CA ARG A 19 20.34 14.30 -1.32
C ARG A 19 20.84 15.26 -0.24
N GLY A 20 21.96 14.92 0.40
CA GLY A 20 22.65 15.78 1.38
C GLY A 20 22.01 15.82 2.77
N GLY A 21 20.96 15.04 3.00
CA GLY A 21 20.27 14.95 4.29
C GLY A 21 20.83 13.90 5.23
N ARG A 22 20.16 13.74 6.37
CA ARG A 22 20.35 12.61 7.29
C ARG A 22 18.99 12.02 7.65
N ALA A 23 18.92 10.70 7.78
CA ALA A 23 17.72 10.00 8.20
C ALA A 23 18.03 9.01 9.32
N GLU A 24 17.26 9.07 10.39
CA GLU A 24 17.40 8.23 11.58
C GLU A 24 16.05 7.55 11.88
N PRO A 25 15.94 6.23 11.67
CA PRO A 25 14.73 5.48 12.03
C PRO A 25 14.45 5.56 13.54
N ILE A 26 13.20 5.81 13.90
CA ILE A 26 12.78 5.85 15.31
C ILE A 26 12.53 4.40 15.78
N PRO A 27 13.25 3.91 16.81
CA PRO A 27 13.11 2.53 17.26
C PRO A 27 11.67 2.17 17.67
N GLY A 28 11.18 1.03 17.17
CA GLY A 28 9.83 0.54 17.47
C GLY A 28 8.70 1.25 16.72
N GLN A 29 9.02 2.17 15.82
CA GLN A 29 8.04 2.93 15.03
C GLN A 29 8.28 2.77 13.52
N ARG A 30 7.31 3.18 12.71
CA ARG A 30 7.46 3.28 11.24
C ARG A 30 7.95 4.66 10.79
N ASP A 31 8.35 5.46 11.76
CA ASP A 31 8.60 6.88 11.59
C ASP A 31 10.12 7.10 11.56
N VAL A 32 10.56 8.05 10.74
CA VAL A 32 11.97 8.36 10.48
C VAL A 32 12.16 9.85 10.73
N ARG A 33 13.16 10.19 11.54
CA ARG A 33 13.59 11.58 11.71
C ARG A 33 14.52 11.95 10.57
N VAL A 34 14.16 12.98 9.81
CA VAL A 34 14.91 13.49 8.68
C VAL A 34 15.45 14.86 9.06
N ARG A 35 16.75 15.06 8.82
CA ARG A 35 17.38 16.37 8.85
C ARG A 35 17.72 16.77 7.41
N GLY A 36 17.09 17.83 6.95
CA GLY A 36 17.29 18.40 5.61
C GLY A 36 18.70 18.96 5.42
N ALA A 37 19.09 19.14 4.17
CA ALA A 37 20.30 19.86 3.79
C ALA A 37 20.21 21.36 4.19
N ASP A 38 18.99 21.89 4.24
CA ASP A 38 18.67 23.23 4.75
C ASP A 38 18.75 23.37 6.29
N GLY A 39 19.00 22.26 6.99
CA GLY A 39 19.08 22.20 8.46
C GLY A 39 17.74 22.02 9.16
N SER A 40 16.61 21.96 8.43
CA SER A 40 15.30 21.64 8.99
C SER A 40 15.26 20.22 9.54
N GLU A 41 14.40 19.98 10.52
CA GLU A 41 14.16 18.64 11.07
C GLU A 41 12.68 18.30 10.91
N ARG A 42 12.40 17.13 10.37
CA ARG A 42 11.06 16.61 10.09
C ARG A 42 10.95 15.18 10.60
N VAL A 43 9.79 14.82 11.15
CA VAL A 43 9.46 13.41 11.39
C VAL A 43 8.53 12.96 10.27
N VAL A 44 8.88 11.87 9.61
CA VAL A 44 8.13 11.34 8.47
C VAL A 44 7.68 9.91 8.71
N ARG A 45 6.54 9.52 8.15
CA ARG A 45 6.07 8.13 8.14
C ARG A 45 6.41 7.48 6.81
N VAL A 46 7.08 6.33 6.85
CA VAL A 46 7.46 5.60 5.63
C VAL A 46 6.48 4.46 5.38
N CYS A 47 5.83 4.48 4.22
CA CYS A 47 4.96 3.44 3.72
C CYS A 47 5.51 2.90 2.40
N SER A 48 5.66 1.58 2.27
CA SER A 48 6.16 0.98 1.03
C SER A 48 5.20 -0.03 0.43
N THR A 49 5.25 -0.14 -0.90
CA THR A 49 4.50 -1.10 -1.70
C THR A 49 5.37 -1.65 -2.82
N ALA A 50 4.94 -2.76 -3.42
CA ALA A 50 5.52 -3.30 -4.64
C ALA A 50 4.44 -3.58 -5.71
N SER A 51 3.18 -3.27 -5.44
CA SER A 51 2.06 -3.59 -6.34
C SER A 51 0.92 -2.59 -6.36
N ASP A 52 0.92 -1.53 -5.52
CA ASP A 52 -0.26 -0.68 -5.23
C ASP A 52 -1.43 -1.53 -4.62
N PRO A 53 -2.25 -1.00 -3.69
CA PRO A 53 -2.11 0.23 -2.92
C PRO A 53 -0.98 0.19 -1.89
N TRP A 54 -0.66 1.36 -1.31
CA TRP A 54 0.00 1.40 -0.01
C TRP A 54 -1.01 1.14 1.11
N LEU A 55 -0.54 0.66 2.25
CA LEU A 55 -1.40 0.34 3.39
C LEU A 55 -1.09 1.24 4.59
N ALA A 56 -1.97 2.19 4.83
CA ALA A 56 -2.10 2.94 6.07
C ALA A 56 -2.95 2.15 7.08
N ARG A 57 -3.20 2.72 8.26
CA ARG A 57 -4.17 2.21 9.24
C ARG A 57 -5.36 3.17 9.31
N ARG A 58 -6.56 2.65 9.58
CA ARG A 58 -7.75 3.50 9.78
C ARG A 58 -7.56 4.51 10.92
N ARG A 59 -6.81 4.14 11.96
CA ARG A 59 -6.45 5.04 13.06
C ARG A 59 -5.47 6.16 12.69
N ASP A 60 -4.83 6.08 11.52
CA ASP A 60 -3.86 7.09 11.13
C ASP A 60 -4.58 8.41 10.75
N GLY A 61 -5.90 8.40 10.48
CA GLY A 61 -6.74 9.61 10.38
C GLY A 61 -7.27 10.13 11.72
N ILE A 62 -6.72 9.67 12.85
CA ILE A 62 -7.05 10.22 14.17
C ILE A 62 -5.90 11.12 14.60
N PRO A 63 -6.13 12.45 14.76
CA PRO A 63 -5.08 13.37 15.15
C PRO A 63 -4.39 12.95 16.46
N ALA A 64 -3.06 13.04 16.49
CA ALA A 64 -2.29 12.81 17.71
C ALA A 64 -2.61 13.91 18.75
N ALA A 65 -2.87 13.51 19.99
CA ALA A 65 -3.32 14.42 21.04
C ALA A 65 -2.27 15.47 21.47
N ASP A 66 -1.00 15.27 21.14
CA ASP A 66 0.13 16.10 21.55
C ASP A 66 0.70 17.00 20.44
N GLY A 67 0.15 16.93 19.21
CA GLY A 67 0.61 17.75 18.08
C GLY A 67 2.06 17.52 17.65
N GLY A 68 2.78 16.56 18.27
CA GLY A 68 4.15 16.17 17.96
C GLY A 68 4.24 15.09 16.88
N GLY A 69 3.22 15.06 16.01
CA GLY A 69 2.96 13.99 15.07
C GLY A 69 3.94 13.93 13.89
N VAL A 70 3.63 13.00 12.99
CA VAL A 70 4.27 12.90 11.69
C VAL A 70 3.95 14.18 10.92
N SER A 71 4.98 14.82 10.37
CA SER A 71 4.80 16.03 9.56
C SER A 71 4.51 15.72 8.09
N HIS A 72 5.09 14.63 7.58
CA HIS A 72 5.00 14.24 6.17
C HIS A 72 4.90 12.72 6.05
N TRP A 73 4.23 12.25 5.01
CA TRP A 73 4.26 10.84 4.63
C TRP A 73 5.17 10.65 3.43
N VAL A 74 5.93 9.55 3.44
CA VAL A 74 6.78 9.13 2.34
C VAL A 74 6.31 7.78 1.85
N PHE A 75 5.78 7.78 0.64
CA PHE A 75 5.36 6.57 -0.06
C PHE A 75 6.47 6.10 -0.99
N VAL A 76 6.92 4.87 -0.78
CA VAL A 76 7.99 4.25 -1.55
C VAL A 76 7.39 3.15 -2.42
N ASP A 77 7.50 3.29 -3.74
CA ASP A 77 7.14 2.26 -4.69
C ASP A 77 8.39 1.48 -5.09
N LEU A 78 8.45 0.20 -4.70
CA LEU A 78 9.54 -0.72 -5.00
C LEU A 78 9.27 -1.56 -6.26
N ALA A 79 8.15 -1.36 -6.95
CA ALA A 79 7.83 -2.08 -8.16
C ALA A 79 8.75 -1.77 -9.37
N PRO A 80 9.27 -0.54 -9.55
CA PRO A 80 10.25 -0.24 -10.59
C PRO A 80 11.68 -0.64 -10.19
N GLU A 81 12.60 -0.70 -11.16
CA GLU A 81 14.02 -1.02 -10.93
C GLU A 81 14.71 0.00 -10.01
N VAL A 82 14.38 1.28 -10.21
CA VAL A 82 14.75 2.37 -9.29
C VAL A 82 13.51 2.73 -8.48
N PRO A 83 13.55 2.64 -7.14
CA PRO A 83 12.41 3.00 -6.31
C PRO A 83 11.89 4.40 -6.63
N ALA A 84 10.56 4.54 -6.72
CA ALA A 84 9.91 5.85 -6.85
C ALA A 84 9.44 6.33 -5.48
N PHE A 85 9.52 7.63 -5.26
CA PHE A 85 9.22 8.25 -3.98
C PHE A 85 8.20 9.36 -4.13
N TYR A 86 7.24 9.39 -3.21
CA TYR A 86 6.22 10.42 -3.14
C TYR A 86 6.22 10.99 -1.73
N VAL A 87 6.51 12.28 -1.60
CA VAL A 87 6.53 13.01 -0.34
C VAL A 87 5.34 13.95 -0.32
N VAL A 88 4.51 13.82 0.71
CA VAL A 88 3.27 14.61 0.87
C VAL A 88 3.13 15.07 2.32
N ASP A 89 2.39 16.15 2.52
CA ASP A 89 2.03 16.62 3.86
C ASP A 89 1.21 15.56 4.60
N ALA A 90 1.43 15.43 5.91
CA ALA A 90 0.67 14.47 6.71
C ALA A 90 -0.82 14.82 6.74
N ASP A 91 -1.16 16.10 6.83
CA ASP A 91 -2.54 16.58 6.90
C ASP A 91 -3.38 16.14 5.69
N ASP A 92 -2.80 16.13 4.48
CA ASP A 92 -3.49 15.71 3.26
C ASP A 92 -3.89 14.23 3.30
N ILE A 93 -3.01 13.38 3.84
CA ILE A 93 -3.24 11.94 3.92
C ILE A 93 -4.13 11.60 5.11
N GLU A 94 -3.83 12.17 6.27
CA GLU A 94 -4.56 11.89 7.50
C GLU A 94 -5.99 12.43 7.43
N GLY A 95 -6.21 13.60 6.84
CA GLY A 95 -7.55 14.14 6.56
C GLY A 95 -8.33 13.28 5.57
N GLY A 96 -7.70 12.80 4.50
CA GLY A 96 -8.35 11.85 3.58
C GLY A 96 -8.76 10.54 4.25
N ILE A 97 -7.91 10.00 5.13
CA ILE A 97 -8.25 8.81 5.94
C ILE A 97 -9.40 9.14 6.90
N GLU A 98 -9.37 10.29 7.57
CA GLU A 98 -10.42 10.73 8.50
C GLU A 98 -11.78 10.77 7.82
N GLU A 99 -11.88 11.42 6.65
CA GLU A 99 -13.13 11.55 5.88
C GLU A 99 -13.69 10.18 5.47
N GLU A 100 -12.85 9.30 4.92
CA GLU A 100 -13.27 7.97 4.50
C GLU A 100 -13.66 7.08 5.69
N VAL A 101 -12.92 7.15 6.80
CA VAL A 101 -13.22 6.40 8.01
C VAL A 101 -14.50 6.93 8.67
N ALA A 102 -14.76 8.24 8.65
CA ALA A 102 -16.00 8.82 9.17
C ALA A 102 -17.23 8.30 8.40
N LEU A 103 -17.16 8.23 7.07
CA LEU A 103 -18.21 7.63 6.24
C LEU A 103 -18.40 6.14 6.57
N TRP A 104 -17.31 5.40 6.75
CA TRP A 104 -17.34 3.98 7.11
C TRP A 104 -17.92 3.70 8.51
N LEU A 105 -17.67 4.60 9.47
CA LEU A 105 -18.25 4.54 10.83
C LEU A 105 -19.73 4.91 10.82
N ALA A 106 -20.15 5.87 9.99
CA ALA A 106 -21.55 6.27 9.85
C ALA A 106 -22.44 5.14 9.33
N ASP A 107 -21.91 4.24 8.49
CA ASP A 107 -22.62 3.06 7.96
C ASP A 107 -23.02 2.06 9.06
N ARG A 108 -22.22 1.90 10.13
CA ARG A 108 -22.54 1.02 11.25
C ARG A 108 -22.11 1.63 12.60
N PRO A 109 -23.06 2.20 13.36
CA PRO A 109 -22.79 2.72 14.70
C PRO A 109 -22.22 1.64 15.62
N GLY A 110 -21.08 1.94 16.26
CA GLY A 110 -20.40 1.03 17.20
C GLY A 110 -19.11 0.39 16.67
N ARG A 111 -18.77 0.61 15.40
CA ARG A 111 -17.44 0.24 14.86
C ARG A 111 -16.33 1.06 15.53
N THR A 112 -15.15 0.45 15.61
CA THR A 112 -13.90 1.16 15.97
C THR A 112 -13.00 1.24 14.74
N PRO A 113 -12.25 2.35 14.55
CA PRO A 113 -11.39 2.56 13.38
C PRO A 113 -10.08 1.76 13.46
N THR A 114 -10.22 0.43 13.45
CA THR A 114 -9.11 -0.53 13.47
C THR A 114 -8.83 -1.11 12.08
N GLY A 115 -7.67 -1.74 11.90
CA GLY A 115 -7.28 -2.36 10.64
C GLY A 115 -6.66 -1.40 9.61
N SER A 116 -6.46 -1.91 8.40
CA SER A 116 -5.78 -1.21 7.30
C SER A 116 -6.69 -0.28 6.51
N HIS A 117 -6.08 0.76 5.94
CA HIS A 117 -6.70 1.69 5.00
C HIS A 117 -5.81 1.80 3.75
N PRO A 118 -6.33 1.54 2.54
CA PRO A 118 -5.54 1.60 1.32
C PRO A 118 -5.38 3.05 0.83
N ILE A 119 -4.13 3.44 0.59
CA ILE A 119 -3.79 4.70 -0.08
C ILE A 119 -3.46 4.38 -1.55
N GLN A 120 -4.28 4.89 -2.45
CA GLN A 120 -4.12 4.71 -3.90
C GLN A 120 -3.03 5.64 -4.45
N ARG A 121 -2.37 5.25 -5.54
CA ARG A 121 -1.40 6.12 -6.23
C ARG A 121 -1.96 7.48 -6.62
N SER A 122 -3.23 7.58 -7.00
CA SER A 122 -3.89 8.86 -7.32
C SER A 122 -3.83 9.87 -6.19
N ASN A 123 -3.83 9.40 -4.93
CA ASN A 123 -3.82 10.26 -3.76
C ASN A 123 -2.44 10.85 -3.50
N VAL A 124 -1.36 10.25 -4.02
CA VAL A 124 0.02 10.62 -3.69
C VAL A 124 0.85 11.09 -4.88
N VAL A 125 0.33 10.93 -6.11
CA VAL A 125 1.08 11.24 -7.34
C VAL A 125 1.56 12.69 -7.41
N HIS A 126 0.84 13.62 -6.78
CA HIS A 126 1.22 15.04 -6.71
C HIS A 126 2.49 15.28 -5.86
N GLY A 127 2.84 14.32 -4.99
CA GLY A 127 4.03 14.34 -4.15
C GLY A 127 5.29 13.75 -4.80
N GLN A 128 5.22 13.33 -6.06
CA GLN A 128 6.32 12.63 -6.72
C GLN A 128 7.59 13.48 -6.74
N ASP A 129 8.66 12.97 -6.13
CA ASP A 129 9.96 13.64 -6.01
C ASP A 129 9.94 15.04 -5.34
N ASN A 130 8.94 15.33 -4.50
CA ASN A 130 8.85 16.57 -3.71
C ASN A 130 9.76 16.54 -2.46
N TRP A 131 11.05 16.36 -2.70
CA TRP A 131 12.07 16.25 -1.65
C TRP A 131 12.33 17.55 -0.89
N ASP A 132 12.00 18.69 -1.51
CA ASP A 132 12.08 20.03 -0.95
C ASP A 132 11.19 20.19 0.29
N LEU A 133 10.07 19.46 0.38
CA LEU A 133 9.24 19.40 1.59
C LEU A 133 10.00 18.92 2.82
N LEU A 134 11.04 18.10 2.62
CA LEU A 134 11.91 17.61 3.70
C LEU A 134 13.19 18.45 3.86
N GLY A 135 13.31 19.57 3.15
CA GLY A 135 14.51 20.40 3.13
C GLY A 135 15.71 19.73 2.44
N LEU A 136 15.45 18.77 1.53
CA LEU A 136 16.47 18.01 0.81
C LEU A 136 16.70 18.57 -0.59
N ASP A 137 17.89 18.31 -1.15
CA ASP A 137 18.21 18.75 -2.49
C ASP A 137 17.39 17.98 -3.55
N VAL A 138 16.80 18.73 -4.48
CA VAL A 138 16.05 18.18 -5.62
C VAL A 138 16.96 17.38 -6.55
N VAL A 139 18.23 17.78 -6.65
CA VAL A 139 19.27 17.12 -7.46
C VAL A 139 20.23 16.40 -6.53
N LYS A 140 20.48 15.11 -6.79
CA LYS A 140 21.45 14.33 -6.04
C LYS A 140 22.86 14.87 -6.30
N ASP A 141 23.67 15.03 -5.25
CA ASP A 141 25.08 15.36 -5.40
C ASP A 141 25.88 14.06 -5.63
N PRO A 142 26.52 13.85 -6.79
CA PRO A 142 27.31 12.64 -7.05
C PRO A 142 28.53 12.49 -6.13
N ARG A 143 28.87 13.50 -5.32
CA ARG A 143 29.93 13.42 -4.29
C ARG A 143 29.43 12.89 -2.95
N HIS A 144 28.11 12.92 -2.72
CA HIS A 144 27.46 12.22 -1.61
C HIS A 144 27.26 10.76 -2.02
N ASP A 145 28.37 10.06 -2.21
CA ASP A 145 28.37 8.66 -2.60
C ASP A 145 27.88 7.85 -1.39
N ALA A 146 26.59 7.49 -1.40
CA ALA A 146 26.07 6.48 -0.51
C ALA A 146 26.79 5.18 -0.88
N THR A 147 27.57 4.61 0.05
CA THR A 147 28.13 3.26 -0.09
C THR A 147 27.04 2.35 -0.66
N PRO A 148 27.26 1.69 -1.82
CA PRO A 148 26.21 0.95 -2.48
C PRO A 148 25.66 -0.09 -1.52
N VAL A 149 24.39 0.04 -1.14
CA VAL A 149 23.65 -1.09 -0.57
C VAL A 149 23.69 -2.13 -1.68
N PRO A 150 24.26 -3.32 -1.46
CA PRO A 150 24.33 -4.33 -2.50
C PRO A 150 22.91 -4.57 -2.99
N ALA A 151 22.70 -4.38 -4.29
CA ALA A 151 21.46 -4.70 -4.96
C ALA A 151 21.14 -6.16 -4.63
N ALA A 152 20.22 -6.36 -3.68
CA ALA A 152 19.65 -7.66 -3.43
C ALA A 152 18.78 -7.96 -4.65
N ALA A 153 19.42 -8.53 -5.67
CA ALA A 153 18.78 -9.14 -6.80
C ALA A 153 17.98 -10.36 -6.32
N VAL A 154 16.81 -10.10 -5.74
CA VAL A 154 15.73 -11.05 -5.74
C VAL A 154 14.63 -10.37 -6.53
N ARG A 155 14.63 -10.65 -7.84
CA ARG A 155 13.48 -10.36 -8.68
C ARG A 155 12.27 -11.00 -8.01
N VAL A 156 11.40 -10.19 -7.44
CA VAL A 156 9.99 -10.55 -7.42
C VAL A 156 9.54 -10.22 -8.84
N GLU A 157 9.63 -11.22 -9.72
CA GLU A 157 9.10 -11.07 -11.07
C GLU A 157 7.63 -10.69 -10.93
N ARG A 158 7.31 -9.47 -11.34
CA ARG A 158 5.96 -9.10 -11.76
C ARG A 158 5.52 -10.18 -12.74
N PRO A 159 4.41 -10.91 -12.50
CA PRO A 159 3.80 -11.68 -13.57
C PRO A 159 3.57 -10.69 -14.71
N ALA A 160 4.21 -10.93 -15.85
CA ALA A 160 4.10 -10.05 -17.00
C ALA A 160 2.60 -9.80 -17.24
N ALA A 161 2.18 -8.53 -17.16
CA ALA A 161 0.86 -8.15 -17.60
C ALA A 161 0.76 -8.61 -19.06
N PRO A 162 -0.18 -9.50 -19.43
CA PRO A 162 -0.38 -9.81 -20.82
C PRO A 162 -0.73 -8.51 -21.53
N ALA A 163 -0.06 -8.30 -22.67
CA ALA A 163 -0.32 -7.16 -23.54
C ALA A 163 -1.82 -7.09 -23.81
N VAL A 164 -2.38 -5.90 -23.60
CA VAL A 164 -3.78 -5.58 -23.86
C VAL A 164 -4.05 -5.90 -25.33
N THR A 165 -4.66 -7.05 -25.54
CA THR A 165 -5.24 -7.46 -26.79
C THR A 165 -6.65 -7.87 -26.40
N ASP A 166 -7.59 -6.94 -26.52
CA ASP A 166 -8.99 -7.36 -26.67
C ASP A 166 -9.02 -8.25 -27.92
N PRO A 167 -9.44 -9.50 -27.74
CA PRO A 167 -10.79 -9.80 -28.16
C PRO A 167 -11.59 -10.36 -26.98
N GLU A 168 -12.89 -10.03 -26.95
CA GLU A 168 -13.92 -10.80 -26.26
C GLU A 168 -13.65 -12.30 -26.48
N THR A 169 -13.00 -12.91 -25.50
CA THR A 169 -12.88 -14.34 -25.40
C THR A 169 -13.71 -14.65 -24.18
N ASP A 170 -14.77 -15.43 -24.38
CA ASP A 170 -15.64 -15.93 -23.33
C ASP A 170 -14.74 -16.61 -22.28
N ASP A 171 -14.40 -15.91 -21.21
CA ASP A 171 -13.64 -16.48 -20.10
C ASP A 171 -14.61 -17.41 -19.39
N GLU A 172 -14.55 -18.70 -19.72
CA GLU A 172 -15.42 -19.76 -19.20
C GLU A 172 -15.35 -19.90 -17.67
N ARG A 173 -14.41 -19.20 -17.01
CA ARG A 173 -14.30 -19.12 -15.55
C ARG A 173 -15.41 -18.28 -14.94
N LEU A 174 -16.04 -18.85 -13.92
CA LEU A 174 -17.17 -18.25 -13.21
C LEU A 174 -16.76 -16.91 -12.58
N ALA A 175 -17.45 -15.84 -12.94
CA ALA A 175 -17.32 -14.55 -12.28
C ALA A 175 -17.87 -14.64 -10.85
N VAL A 176 -17.06 -14.26 -9.87
CA VAL A 176 -17.46 -14.26 -8.46
C VAL A 176 -17.14 -12.92 -7.80
N VAL A 177 -18.00 -12.50 -6.88
CA VAL A 177 -17.83 -11.26 -6.12
C VAL A 177 -17.98 -11.49 -4.62
N ALA A 178 -17.19 -10.79 -3.81
CA ALA A 178 -17.30 -10.80 -2.37
C ALA A 178 -17.28 -9.37 -1.85
N ASP A 179 -18.17 -9.05 -0.91
CA ASP A 179 -18.19 -7.76 -0.23
C ASP A 179 -17.57 -7.95 1.16
N ILE A 180 -16.33 -7.50 1.36
CA ILE A 180 -15.57 -7.67 2.62
C ILE A 180 -14.88 -6.36 3.02
N GLY A 181 -14.94 -6.01 4.31
CA GLY A 181 -14.27 -4.82 4.83
C GLY A 181 -14.74 -3.49 4.24
N GLY A 182 -15.92 -3.46 3.60
CA GLY A 182 -16.45 -2.32 2.84
C GLY A 182 -16.03 -2.26 1.36
N TYR A 183 -15.28 -3.26 0.88
CA TYR A 183 -14.82 -3.36 -0.50
C TYR A 183 -15.57 -4.45 -1.25
N ARG A 184 -15.89 -4.20 -2.52
CA ARG A 184 -16.31 -5.23 -3.46
C ARG A 184 -15.08 -5.79 -4.18
N VAL A 185 -14.77 -7.04 -3.90
CA VAL A 185 -13.71 -7.82 -4.53
C VAL A 185 -14.33 -8.65 -5.65
N GLN A 186 -13.71 -8.67 -6.83
CA GLN A 186 -14.13 -9.49 -7.98
C GLN A 186 -13.03 -10.51 -8.29
N GLY A 187 -13.44 -11.71 -8.67
CA GLY A 187 -12.54 -12.76 -9.09
C GLY A 187 -13.12 -13.67 -10.16
N ARG A 188 -12.26 -14.53 -10.70
CA ARG A 188 -12.58 -15.57 -11.67
C ARG A 188 -12.26 -16.92 -11.07
N LEU A 189 -13.28 -17.76 -10.95
CA LEU A 189 -13.16 -19.12 -10.43
C LEU A 189 -13.15 -20.11 -11.61
N ASP A 190 -12.05 -20.84 -11.76
CA ASP A 190 -11.98 -22.00 -12.64
C ASP A 190 -12.72 -23.18 -11.99
N GLN A 191 -13.83 -23.59 -12.59
CA GLN A 191 -14.66 -24.68 -12.05
C GLN A 191 -14.01 -26.06 -12.22
N ALA A 192 -13.07 -26.23 -13.15
CA ALA A 192 -12.40 -27.50 -13.37
C ALA A 192 -11.24 -27.72 -12.38
N SER A 193 -10.47 -26.67 -12.10
CA SER A 193 -9.32 -26.75 -11.18
C SER A 193 -9.62 -26.25 -9.76
N GLY A 194 -10.72 -25.53 -9.56
CA GLY A 194 -11.04 -24.84 -8.30
C GLY A 194 -10.30 -23.53 -8.09
N THR A 195 -9.32 -23.20 -8.94
CA THR A 195 -8.43 -22.03 -8.79
C THR A 195 -9.20 -20.73 -8.87
N LEU A 196 -9.01 -19.83 -7.90
CA LEU A 196 -9.59 -18.49 -7.91
C LEU A 196 -8.52 -17.42 -8.15
N GLU A 197 -8.75 -16.57 -9.14
CA GLU A 197 -7.94 -15.37 -9.41
C GLU A 197 -8.71 -14.12 -9.02
N ILE A 198 -8.12 -13.24 -8.22
CA ILE A 198 -8.73 -11.95 -7.91
C ILE A 198 -8.46 -11.00 -9.09
N THR A 199 -9.51 -10.60 -9.79
CA THR A 199 -9.42 -9.72 -10.96
C THR A 199 -9.69 -8.26 -10.64
N ARG A 200 -10.27 -7.96 -9.47
CA ARG A 200 -10.48 -6.58 -9.04
C ARG A 200 -10.56 -6.46 -7.52
N GLY A 201 -9.89 -5.45 -6.96
CA GLY A 201 -9.92 -5.13 -5.54
C GLY A 201 -8.66 -5.58 -4.80
N PRO A 202 -8.63 -5.53 -3.46
CA PRO A 202 -7.46 -5.93 -2.70
C PRO A 202 -6.98 -7.33 -3.12
N MET A 203 -5.66 -7.45 -3.32
CA MET A 203 -5.01 -8.68 -3.80
C MET A 203 -5.23 -9.01 -5.28
N GLU A 204 -5.56 -8.01 -6.11
CA GLU A 204 -5.66 -8.12 -7.57
C GLU A 204 -4.44 -8.81 -8.22
N GLY A 205 -4.71 -9.68 -9.19
CA GLY A 205 -3.73 -10.50 -9.89
C GLY A 205 -3.24 -11.72 -9.09
N ARG A 206 -3.64 -11.88 -7.83
CA ARG A 206 -3.29 -13.08 -7.05
C ARG A 206 -4.19 -14.25 -7.40
N ARG A 207 -3.55 -15.41 -7.57
CA ARG A 207 -4.20 -16.71 -7.72
C ARG A 207 -4.12 -17.50 -6.43
N PHE A 208 -5.21 -18.19 -6.12
CA PHE A 208 -5.36 -19.04 -4.95
C PHE A 208 -5.75 -20.44 -5.42
N PRO A 209 -5.30 -21.49 -4.72
CA PRO A 209 -5.59 -22.86 -5.09
C PRO A 209 -7.09 -23.16 -5.08
N ASP A 210 -7.84 -22.47 -4.23
CA ASP A 210 -9.29 -22.56 -4.17
C ASP A 210 -9.93 -21.27 -3.63
N ALA A 211 -11.26 -21.18 -3.76
CA ALA A 211 -12.05 -20.05 -3.28
C ALA A 211 -11.97 -19.85 -1.76
N ALA A 212 -11.78 -20.93 -0.99
CA ALA A 212 -11.67 -20.88 0.46
C ALA A 212 -10.35 -20.24 0.90
N ALA A 213 -9.25 -20.59 0.23
CA ALA A 213 -7.94 -20.00 0.43
C ALA A 213 -7.94 -18.51 0.06
N ALA A 214 -8.65 -18.13 -1.00
CA ALA A 214 -8.84 -16.72 -1.35
C ALA A 214 -9.65 -15.97 -0.28
N ALA A 215 -10.76 -16.54 0.20
CA ALA A 215 -11.59 -15.95 1.25
C ALA A 215 -10.82 -15.79 2.56
N GLN A 216 -10.08 -16.83 2.99
CA GLN A 216 -9.25 -16.80 4.19
C GLN A 216 -8.13 -15.75 4.07
N ALA A 217 -7.51 -15.63 2.89
CA ALA A 217 -6.49 -14.65 2.67
C ALA A 217 -7.05 -13.21 2.69
N LEU A 218 -8.27 -12.99 2.19
CA LEU A 218 -8.98 -11.71 2.30
C LEU A 218 -9.43 -11.41 3.73
N ALA A 219 -9.98 -12.38 4.47
CA ALA A 219 -10.34 -12.22 5.89
C ALA A 219 -9.12 -11.87 6.75
N THR A 220 -7.99 -12.54 6.49
CA THR A 220 -6.69 -12.24 7.13
C THR A 220 -6.17 -10.87 6.69
N PHE A 221 -6.33 -10.51 5.42
CA PHE A 221 -5.90 -9.20 4.89
C PHE A 221 -6.65 -8.04 5.54
N PHE A 222 -7.94 -8.22 5.85
CA PHE A 222 -8.77 -7.20 6.47
C PHE A 222 -8.78 -7.24 8.01
N ASP A 223 -8.12 -8.22 8.63
CA ASP A 223 -8.12 -8.46 10.08
C ASP A 223 -9.56 -8.56 10.63
N ASP A 224 -10.43 -9.23 9.88
CA ASP A 224 -11.84 -9.47 10.20
C ASP A 224 -12.05 -10.97 10.48
N PRO A 225 -11.77 -11.44 11.71
CA PRO A 225 -11.91 -12.85 12.08
C PRO A 225 -13.36 -13.26 12.36
N GLU A 226 -14.33 -12.33 12.35
CA GLU A 226 -15.76 -12.67 12.48
C GLU A 226 -16.38 -13.07 11.14
N THR A 227 -15.82 -12.61 10.02
CA THR A 227 -16.03 -13.23 8.72
C THR A 227 -15.13 -14.46 8.59
N VAL A 228 -15.55 -15.57 9.22
CA VAL A 228 -15.16 -16.91 8.75
C VAL A 228 -16.34 -17.45 7.95
N PRO A 229 -16.37 -17.28 6.63
CA PRO A 229 -17.45 -17.79 5.82
C PRO A 229 -17.02 -19.10 5.19
N ASP A 230 -17.95 -20.03 5.19
CA ASP A 230 -17.99 -21.11 4.20
C ASP A 230 -17.72 -20.52 2.81
N ALA A 231 -16.85 -21.15 2.01
CA ALA A 231 -16.35 -20.56 0.76
C ALA A 231 -17.49 -20.23 -0.23
N ASP A 232 -18.56 -21.02 -0.20
CA ASP A 232 -19.77 -20.85 -1.00
C ASP A 232 -20.64 -19.67 -0.56
N ALA A 233 -20.53 -19.23 0.70
CA ALA A 233 -21.29 -18.09 1.23
C ALA A 233 -20.53 -16.75 1.05
N PHE A 234 -19.20 -16.82 0.93
CA PHE A 234 -18.35 -15.64 0.76
C PHE A 234 -18.39 -15.08 -0.66
N TRP A 235 -18.28 -15.97 -1.64
CA TRP A 235 -18.24 -15.64 -3.05
C TRP A 235 -19.62 -15.81 -3.67
N ARG A 236 -20.17 -14.71 -4.21
CA ARG A 236 -21.43 -14.73 -4.94
C ARG A 236 -21.15 -14.79 -6.44
N SER A 237 -21.75 -15.74 -7.14
CA SER A 237 -21.67 -15.78 -8.61
C SER A 237 -22.35 -14.53 -9.19
N GLU A 238 -21.61 -13.75 -9.96
CA GLU A 238 -22.17 -12.60 -10.67
C GLU A 238 -22.66 -13.10 -12.02
N ILE A 239 -23.97 -13.30 -12.16
CA ILE A 239 -24.57 -13.56 -13.48
C ILE A 239 -24.51 -12.24 -14.24
N LEU A 240 -23.48 -12.08 -15.08
CA LEU A 240 -23.43 -11.02 -16.08
C LEU A 240 -24.65 -11.20 -17.01
N ARG A 241 -25.60 -10.27 -16.94
CA ARG A 241 -26.66 -10.09 -17.92
C ARG A 241 -26.26 -9.04 -18.93
#